data_AF-A0A6V7M844-F1
#
_entry.id   AF-A0A6V7M844-F1
#
_cell.length_a   1.000
_cell.length_b   1.000
_cell.length_c   1.000
_cell.angle_alpha   90.00
_cell.angle_beta   90.00
_cell.angle_gamma   90.00
#
_symmetry.space_group_name_H-M   'P 1'
#
loop_
_entity.id
_entity.type
_entity.pdbx_description
1 polymer ?
#
loop_
_entity_poly.entity_id
_entity_poly.type
_entity_poly.pdbx_seq_one_letter_code
_entity_poly.pdbx_strand_id
1 'polypeptide(L)'
;TSTSLECAVCLQPCIHPAKLPCTHIFCYLCVKGVANQSKKCPMCRQEIPADFIERPELVDVEDTKVPGADEEYQWFYEGRN
;
A
#
# COMPACT_ATOMS: atom_id res chain seq x y z
N THR A 1 13.04 19.08 -4.45
CA THR A 1 11.67 18.90 -3.94
C THR A 1 11.43 17.41 -3.82
N SER A 2 11.62 16.81 -2.63
CA SER A 2 11.25 15.39 -2.45
C SER A 2 9.73 15.31 -2.58
N THR A 3 9.25 14.67 -3.65
CA THR A 3 7.84 14.44 -3.90
C THR A 3 7.47 13.12 -3.24
N SER A 4 7.16 13.18 -1.94
CA SER A 4 6.64 12.03 -1.21
C SER A 4 5.35 11.55 -1.86
N LEU A 5 5.25 10.25 -2.16
CA LEU A 5 4.04 9.63 -2.71
C LEU A 5 2.91 9.72 -1.69
N GLU A 6 1.80 10.40 -2.04
CA GLU A 6 0.62 10.54 -1.19
C GLU A 6 -0.49 9.56 -1.60
N CYS A 7 -1.10 8.89 -0.62
CA CYS A 7 -2.16 7.93 -0.87
C CYS A 7 -3.53 8.63 -0.96
N ALA A 8 -4.19 8.55 -2.11
CA ALA A 8 -5.52 9.14 -2.29
C ALA A 8 -6.68 8.44 -1.53
N VAL A 9 -6.38 7.39 -0.73
CA VAL A 9 -7.37 6.71 0.14
C VAL A 9 -7.31 7.26 1.56
N CYS A 10 -6.13 7.27 2.18
CA CYS A 10 -5.96 7.76 3.55
C CYS A 10 -5.49 9.22 3.63
N LEU A 11 -5.12 9.84 2.50
CA LEU A 11 -4.61 11.21 2.40
C LEU A 11 -3.33 11.44 3.22
N GLN A 12 -2.48 10.42 3.32
CA GLN A 12 -1.21 10.43 4.04
C GLN A 12 -0.08 9.94 3.12
N PRO A 13 1.21 10.15 3.47
CA PRO A 13 2.33 9.50 2.77
C PRO A 13 2.13 7.99 2.68
N CYS A 14 2.42 7.43 1.51
CA CYS A 14 2.26 6.00 1.26
C CYS A 14 3.17 5.17 2.16
N ILE A 15 2.58 4.29 2.96
CA ILE A 15 3.29 3.25 3.71
C ILE A 15 3.16 1.95 2.92
N HIS A 16 4.30 1.33 2.60
CA HIS A 16 4.40 0.18 1.70
C HIS A 16 3.59 0.42 0.40
N PRO A 17 4.01 1.37 -0.45
CA PRO A 17 3.29 1.72 -1.66
C PRO A 17 3.15 0.52 -2.59
N ALA A 18 1.93 0.25 -3.00
CA ALA A 18 1.57 -0.83 -3.91
C ALA A 18 0.99 -0.23 -5.20
N LYS A 19 1.54 -0.63 -6.34
CA LYS A 19 1.10 -0.19 -7.66
C LYS A 19 0.08 -1.17 -8.21
N LEU A 20 -1.10 -0.68 -8.55
CA LEU A 20 -2.12 -1.48 -9.24
C LEU A 20 -1.76 -1.66 -10.72
N PRO A 21 -2.33 -2.66 -11.43
CA PRO A 21 -2.14 -2.81 -12.89
C PRO A 21 -2.54 -1.57 -13.69
N CYS A 22 -3.45 -0.77 -13.13
CA CYS A 22 -3.89 0.52 -13.66
C CYS A 22 -2.93 1.69 -13.39
N THR A 23 -1.69 1.39 -12.95
CA THR A 23 -0.57 2.29 -12.60
C THR A 23 -0.77 3.25 -11.42
N HIS A 24 -1.94 3.28 -10.80
CA HIS A 24 -2.17 4.06 -9.59
C HIS A 24 -1.51 3.41 -8.36
N ILE A 25 -0.98 4.25 -7.46
CA ILE A 25 -0.22 3.83 -6.28
C ILE A 25 -0.95 4.25 -5.00
N PHE A 26 -1.05 3.34 -4.04
CA PHE A 26 -1.66 3.57 -2.72
C PHE A 26 -0.89 2.78 -1.64
N CYS A 27 -1.18 3.00 -0.35
CA CYS A 27 -0.67 2.09 0.69
C CYS A 27 -1.17 0.66 0.47
N TYR A 28 -0.33 -0.34 0.69
CA TYR A 28 -0.72 -1.75 0.60
C TYR A 28 -1.98 -2.07 1.43
N LEU A 29 -2.03 -1.59 2.68
CA LEU A 29 -3.20 -1.82 3.55
C LEU A 29 -4.45 -1.08 3.07
N CYS A 30 -4.31 0.07 2.42
CA CYS A 30 -5.44 0.76 1.81
C CYS A 30 -5.98 -0.02 0.60
N VAL A 31 -5.08 -0.56 -0.25
CA VAL A 31 -5.48 -1.46 -1.35
C VAL A 31 -6.20 -2.69 -0.80
N LYS A 32 -5.67 -3.33 0.25
CA LYS A 32 -6.30 -4.47 0.92
C LYS A 32 -7.71 -4.15 1.41
N GLY A 33 -7.90 -2.97 2.00
CA GLY A 33 -9.22 -2.50 2.43
C GLY A 33 -10.21 -2.36 1.27
N VAL A 34 -9.83 -1.67 0.19
CA VAL A 34 -10.73 -1.43 -0.96
C VAL A 34 -10.98 -2.70 -1.79
N ALA A 35 -9.99 -3.60 -1.88
CA ALA A 35 -10.14 -4.90 -2.54
C ALA A 35 -11.17 -5.79 -1.82
N ASN A 36 -11.33 -5.65 -0.49
CA ASN A 36 -12.34 -6.38 0.25
C ASN A 36 -13.75 -5.78 0.09
N GLN A 37 -13.87 -4.52 -0.31
CA GLN A 37 -15.16 -3.82 -0.43
C GLN A 37 -15.69 -3.78 -1.87
N SER A 38 -14.94 -3.17 -2.78
CA SER A 38 -15.39 -2.87 -4.14
C SER A 38 -14.58 -3.55 -5.24
N LYS A 39 -13.37 -4.04 -4.94
CA LYS A 39 -12.44 -4.65 -5.90
C LYS A 39 -12.09 -3.74 -7.09
N LYS A 40 -12.19 -2.41 -6.90
CA LYS A 40 -11.93 -1.43 -7.95
C LYS A 40 -10.95 -0.37 -7.46
N CYS A 41 -10.10 0.11 -8.37
CA CYS A 41 -9.19 1.21 -8.12
C CYS A 41 -9.97 2.45 -7.67
N PRO A 42 -9.60 3.10 -6.55
CA PRO A 42 -10.25 4.32 -6.06
C PRO A 42 -10.22 5.49 -7.06
N MET A 43 -9.23 5.54 -7.95
CA MET A 43 -9.05 6.66 -8.89
C MET A 43 -9.70 6.42 -10.25
N CYS A 44 -9.40 5.28 -10.89
CA CYS A 44 -9.87 5.01 -12.27
C CYS A 44 -10.94 3.93 -12.38
N ARG A 45 -11.34 3.31 -11.26
CA ARG A 45 -12.37 2.26 -11.17
C ARG A 45 -12.07 0.96 -11.94
N GLN A 46 -10.86 0.80 -12.49
CA GLN A 46 -10.41 -0.47 -13.06
C GLN A 46 -10.37 -1.56 -11.97
N GLU A 47 -10.61 -2.82 -12.36
CA GLU A 47 -10.65 -3.94 -11.45
C GLU A 47 -9.27 -4.22 -10.82
N ILE A 48 -9.29 -4.56 -9.54
CA ILE A 48 -8.10 -5.02 -8.80
C ILE A 48 -8.07 -6.55 -8.93
N PRO A 49 -6.96 -7.14 -9.40
CA PRO A 49 -6.83 -8.59 -9.50
C PRO A 49 -7.07 -9.29 -8.17
N ALA A 50 -7.72 -10.46 -8.19
CA ALA A 50 -8.07 -11.21 -6.98
C ALA A 50 -6.84 -11.68 -6.19
N ASP A 51 -5.73 -11.97 -6.89
CA ASP A 51 -4.45 -12.40 -6.35
C ASP A 51 -3.53 -11.25 -5.94
N PHE A 52 -3.94 -9.98 -6.16
CA PHE A 52 -3.09 -8.82 -5.86
C PHE A 52 -2.67 -8.75 -4.40
N ILE A 53 -3.53 -9.18 -3.47
CA ILE A 53 -3.21 -9.16 -2.02
C ILE A 53 -2.16 -10.21 -1.67
N GLU A 54 -2.14 -11.34 -2.36
CA GLU A 54 -1.15 -12.40 -2.17
C GLU A 54 0.16 -12.08 -2.89
N ARG A 55 0.07 -11.37 -4.02
CA ARG A 55 1.21 -11.06 -4.91
C ARG A 55 1.20 -9.57 -5.32
N PRO A 56 1.41 -8.64 -4.37
CA PRO A 56 1.38 -7.22 -4.68
C PRO A 56 2.63 -6.77 -5.45
N GLU A 57 2.48 -5.80 -6.33
CA GLU A 57 3.62 -5.07 -6.92
C GLU A 57 3.97 -3.88 -6.00
N LEU A 58 4.92 -4.09 -5.09
CA LEU A 58 5.41 -3.03 -4.20
C LEU A 58 6.40 -2.12 -4.93
N VAL A 59 6.32 -0.83 -4.65
CA VAL A 59 7.21 0.19 -5.20
C VAL A 59 8.27 0.50 -4.15
N ASP A 60 9.54 0.29 -4.47
CA ASP A 60 10.64 0.74 -3.64
C ASP A 60 10.78 2.26 -3.79
N VAL A 61 10.44 2.99 -2.73
CA VAL A 61 10.71 4.43 -2.64
C VAL A 61 11.81 4.62 -1.62
N GLU A 62 12.88 5.31 -2.03
CA GLU A 62 14.07 5.60 -1.21
C GLU A 62 13.73 6.30 0.12
N ASP A 63 12.58 6.97 0.18
CA ASP A 63 12.05 7.67 1.36
C ASP A 63 11.09 6.83 2.23
N THR A 64 10.82 5.56 1.91
CA THR A 64 9.93 4.69 2.71
C THR A 64 10.67 4.09 3.90
N LYS A 65 11.27 4.93 4.75
CA LYS A 65 11.56 4.47 6.11
C LYS A 65 10.23 4.14 6.77
N VAL A 66 10.00 2.85 7.03
CA VAL A 66 8.83 2.44 7.80
C VAL A 66 8.90 3.20 9.13
N PRO A 67 7.82 3.85 9.58
CA PRO A 67 7.80 4.47 10.89
C PRO A 67 8.25 3.44 11.93
N GLY A 68 9.36 3.70 12.61
CA GLY A 68 9.93 2.80 13.61
C GLY A 68 10.97 1.78 13.14
N ALA A 69 11.38 1.75 11.86
CA ALA A 69 12.42 0.82 11.39
C ALA A 69 13.80 1.05 12.06
N ASP A 70 14.07 2.31 12.46
CA ASP A 70 15.30 2.70 13.15
C ASP A 70 15.12 2.74 14.69
N GLU A 71 13.97 2.31 15.23
CA GLU A 71 13.66 2.35 16.67
C GLU A 71 14.10 1.07 17.40
N GLU A 72 14.38 1.19 18.70
CA GLU A 72 14.86 0.08 19.56
C GLU A 72 13.83 -1.05 19.72
N TYR A 73 12.54 -0.74 19.59
CA TYR A 73 11.43 -1.67 19.80
C TYR A 73 10.48 -1.69 18.61
N GLN A 74 10.11 -2.89 18.18
CA GLN A 74 9.16 -3.09 17.08
C GLN A 74 7.98 -3.96 17.52
N TRP A 75 6.78 -3.57 17.08
CA TRP A 75 5.56 -4.33 17.33
C TRP A 75 5.39 -5.47 16.33
N PHE A 76 5.04 -6.65 16.85
CA PHE A 76 4.74 -7.83 16.07
C PHE A 76 3.31 -8.30 16.35
N TYR A 77 2.66 -8.85 15.33
CA TYR A 77 1.34 -9.47 15.45
C TYR A 77 1.47 -10.98 15.20
N GLU A 78 0.69 -11.79 15.92
CA GLU A 78 0.67 -13.24 15.72
C GLU A 78 0.20 -13.60 14.30
N GLY A 79 1.01 -14.37 13.58
CA GLY A 79 0.68 -14.94 12.29
C GLY A 79 0.28 -16.41 12.41
N ARG A 80 -0.54 -16.89 11.46
CA ARG A 80 -0.82 -18.32 11.31
C ARG A 80 0.22 -18.93 10.37
N ASN A 81 0.81 -20.04 10.77
CA ASN A 81 1.84 -20.76 10.01
C ASN A 81 1.22 -21.79 9.06
#